data_AF-A0ABD6U5E0-F1
#
_entry.id   AF-A0ABD6U5E0-F1
#
_cell.length_a   1.000
_cell.length_b   1.000
_cell.length_c   1.000
_cell.angle_alpha   90.00
_cell.angle_beta   90.00
_cell.angle_gamma   90.00
#
_symmetry.space_group_name_H-M   'P 1'
#
loop_
_entity.id
_entity.type
_entity.pdbx_description
1 polymer ?
#
loop_
_entity_poly.entity_id
_entity_poly.type
_entity_poly.pdbx_seq_one_letter_code
_entity_poly.pdbx_strand_id
1 'polypeptide(L)'
;MELKPSAPRGFPRIDFVDHYHHESSLQLSSLADERCIWLGINTPKVMILPKPGSDQRGWQEMPLPAGALCSGRMHLTQDQVKALLPFLQQFAETGDFAPY
;
A
#
# COMPACT_ATOMS: atom_id res chain seq x y z
N MET A 1 11.73 -9.41 -4.52
CA MET A 1 10.48 -8.83 -5.03
C MET A 1 10.63 -8.60 -6.52
N GLU A 2 9.67 -9.05 -7.34
CA GLU A 2 9.66 -8.76 -8.78
C GLU A 2 8.89 -7.45 -9.01
N LEU A 3 9.42 -6.58 -9.88
CA LEU A 3 8.77 -5.32 -10.29
C LEU A 3 8.25 -5.46 -11.71
N LYS A 4 6.97 -5.15 -11.94
CA LYS A 4 6.34 -5.25 -13.26
C LYS A 4 5.90 -3.87 -13.76
N PRO A 5 6.60 -3.29 -14.74
CA PRO A 5 6.22 -2.00 -15.30
C PRO A 5 4.97 -2.09 -16.18
N SER A 6 4.12 -1.07 -16.11
CA SER A 6 2.97 -0.85 -17.00
C SER A 6 2.67 0.65 -17.14
N ALA A 7 1.81 1.02 -18.09
CA ALA A 7 1.39 2.42 -18.28
C ALA A 7 -0.13 2.53 -18.48
N PRO A 8 -0.96 2.13 -17.49
CA PRO A 8 -2.40 2.20 -17.61
C PRO A 8 -2.84 3.67 -17.81
N ARG A 9 -3.50 3.94 -18.95
CA ARG A 9 -3.97 5.27 -19.35
C ARG A 9 -2.86 6.32 -19.45
N GLY A 10 -1.64 5.91 -19.81
CA GLY A 10 -0.51 6.82 -20.01
C GLY A 10 0.19 7.25 -18.72
N PHE A 11 -0.20 6.72 -17.57
CA PHE A 11 0.47 6.98 -16.29
C PHE A 11 1.33 5.77 -15.90
N PRO A 12 2.68 5.92 -15.88
CA PRO A 12 3.59 4.89 -15.44
C PRO A 12 3.18 4.27 -14.10
N ARG A 13 3.23 2.94 -14.05
CA ARG A 13 2.90 2.10 -12.90
C ARG A 13 3.92 0.98 -12.78
N ILE A 14 4.23 0.61 -11.55
CA ILE A 14 5.02 -0.55 -11.19
C ILE A 14 4.18 -1.39 -10.23
N ASP A 15 3.95 -2.64 -10.58
CA ASP A 15 3.26 -3.62 -9.74
C ASP A 15 4.26 -4.50 -9.00
N PHE A 16 3.93 -4.84 -7.75
CA PHE A 16 4.73 -5.71 -6.89
C PHE A 16 3.87 -6.41 -5.85
N VAL A 17 4.48 -7.34 -5.10
CA VAL A 17 3.84 -8.12 -4.04
C VAL A 17 4.58 -7.88 -2.73
N ASP A 18 3.85 -7.52 -1.68
CA ASP A 18 4.43 -7.28 -0.35
C ASP A 18 4.79 -8.60 0.38
N HIS A 19 5.30 -8.49 1.61
CA HIS A 19 5.67 -9.66 2.43
C HIS A 19 4.48 -10.56 2.78
N TYR A 20 3.27 -10.01 2.85
CA TYR A 20 2.02 -10.72 3.13
C TYR A 20 1.30 -11.18 1.85
N HIS A 21 1.98 -11.13 0.71
CA HIS A 21 1.44 -11.50 -0.60
C HIS A 21 0.31 -10.61 -1.12
N HIS A 22 0.18 -9.38 -0.62
CA HIS A 22 -0.78 -8.41 -1.16
C HIS A 22 -0.24 -7.76 -2.43
N GLU A 23 -1.07 -7.75 -3.47
CA GLU A 23 -0.81 -6.99 -4.69
C GLU A 23 -0.79 -5.49 -4.39
N SER A 24 0.34 -4.87 -4.69
CA SER A 24 0.63 -3.47 -4.41
C SER A 24 1.18 -2.77 -5.65
N SER A 25 1.15 -1.44 -5.64
CA SER A 25 1.71 -0.68 -6.76
C SER A 25 2.22 0.71 -6.38
N LEU A 26 3.18 1.16 -7.17
CA LEU A 26 3.62 2.55 -7.28
C LEU A 26 3.14 3.10 -8.63
N GLN A 27 2.49 4.26 -8.67
CA GLN A 27 1.93 4.81 -9.90
C GLN A 27 2.01 6.34 -9.92
N LEU A 28 2.33 6.94 -11.06
CA LEU A 28 2.19 8.39 -11.23
C LEU A 28 0.72 8.79 -11.15
N SER A 29 0.44 9.83 -10.36
CA SER A 29 -0.91 10.39 -10.26
C SER A 29 -1.26 11.18 -11.52
N SER A 30 -2.55 11.18 -11.84
CA SER A 30 -3.14 12.04 -12.87
C SER A 30 -3.56 13.42 -12.36
N LEU A 31 -3.18 13.77 -11.13
CA LEU A 31 -3.48 15.08 -10.56
C LEU A 31 -2.84 16.18 -11.43
N ALA A 32 -3.65 17.16 -11.84
CA ALA A 32 -3.25 18.18 -12.82
C ALA A 32 -2.27 19.20 -12.23
N ASP A 33 -2.57 19.70 -11.03
CA ASP A 33 -1.90 20.86 -10.46
C ASP A 33 -0.64 20.51 -9.66
N GLU A 34 -0.48 19.26 -9.25
CA GLU A 34 0.63 18.82 -8.41
C GLU A 34 1.14 17.43 -8.79
N ARG A 35 2.47 17.27 -8.71
CA ARG A 35 3.16 16.01 -8.98
C ARG A 35 3.05 15.10 -7.77
N CYS A 36 2.15 14.13 -7.87
CA CYS A 36 1.95 13.11 -6.85
C CYS A 36 2.12 11.70 -7.39
N ILE A 37 2.32 10.76 -6.47
CA ILE A 37 2.30 9.32 -6.71
C ILE A 37 1.20 8.65 -5.88
N TRP A 38 0.74 7.51 -6.36
CA TRP A 38 -0.05 6.56 -5.59
C TRP A 38 0.83 5.39 -5.16
N LEU A 39 0.91 5.10 -3.87
CA LEU A 39 1.70 3.99 -3.31
C LEU A 39 0.87 3.18 -2.31
N GLY A 40 0.81 1.86 -2.46
CA GLY A 40 0.20 0.97 -1.47
C GLY A 40 -0.54 -0.23 -2.08
N ILE A 41 -1.36 -0.87 -1.26
CA ILE A 41 -2.13 -2.08 -1.60
C ILE A 41 -3.23 -1.72 -2.60
N ASN A 42 -3.36 -2.52 -3.67
CA ASN A 42 -4.35 -2.30 -4.72
C ASN A 42 -5.78 -2.61 -4.27
N THR A 43 -5.93 -3.71 -3.53
CA THR A 43 -7.22 -4.26 -3.09
C THR A 43 -7.14 -4.57 -1.60
N PRO A 44 -7.21 -3.54 -0.72
CA PRO A 44 -7.18 -3.77 0.72
C PRO A 44 -8.40 -4.58 1.15
N LYS A 45 -8.18 -5.52 2.06
CA LYS A 45 -9.23 -6.37 2.64
C LYS A 45 -9.40 -6.04 4.11
N VAL A 46 -10.64 -5.98 4.57
CA VAL A 46 -10.91 -5.91 6.01
C VAL A 46 -10.91 -7.32 6.55
N MET A 47 -9.99 -7.60 7.46
CA MET A 47 -9.88 -8.91 8.10
C MET A 47 -10.40 -8.82 9.54
N ILE A 48 -11.16 -9.82 9.97
CA ILE A 48 -11.63 -9.97 11.35
C ILE A 48 -11.05 -11.24 11.96
N LEU A 49 -10.57 -11.15 13.20
CA LEU A 49 -10.24 -12.32 14.00
C LEU A 49 -11.50 -12.71 14.80
N PRO A 50 -12.09 -13.89 14.58
CA PRO A 50 -13.27 -14.32 15.31
C PRO A 50 -13.05 -14.34 16.83
N LYS A 51 -14.09 -14.01 17.59
CA LYS A 51 -14.02 -14.00 19.05
C LYS A 51 -13.79 -15.42 19.61
N PRO A 52 -13.16 -15.55 20.79
CA PRO A 52 -13.08 -16.82 21.50
C PRO A 52 -14.47 -17.47 21.64
N GLY A 53 -14.60 -18.75 21.29
CA GLY A 53 -15.87 -19.48 21.26
C GLY A 53 -16.53 -19.58 19.88
N SER A 54 -15.98 -18.90 18.87
CA SER A 54 -16.31 -19.13 17.45
C SER A 54 -15.73 -20.45 16.95
N ASP A 55 -16.45 -21.14 16.06
CA ASP A 55 -15.97 -22.30 15.31
C ASP A 55 -14.96 -21.91 14.21
N GLN A 56 -15.03 -20.67 13.74
CA GLN A 56 -14.07 -20.09 12.80
C GLN A 56 -12.73 -19.79 13.47
N ARG A 57 -11.62 -20.11 12.79
CA ARG A 57 -10.24 -19.87 13.24
C ARG A 57 -9.49 -18.95 12.27
N GLY A 58 -8.52 -18.21 12.80
CA GLY A 58 -7.66 -17.33 12.01
C GLY A 58 -8.37 -16.08 11.49
N TRP A 59 -7.63 -15.26 10.73
CA TRP A 59 -8.16 -14.05 10.10
C TRP A 59 -9.13 -14.42 8.97
N GLN A 60 -10.32 -13.85 9.01
CA GLN A 60 -11.39 -14.04 8.03
C GLN A 60 -11.66 -12.72 7.30
N GLU A 61 -11.89 -12.77 5.98
CA GLU A 61 -12.26 -11.58 5.22
C GLU A 61 -13.70 -11.16 5.55
N MET A 62 -13.89 -9.88 5.88
CA MET A 62 -15.18 -9.30 6.21
C MET A 62 -15.81 -8.68 4.96
N PRO A 63 -17.00 -9.11 4.54
CA PRO A 63 -17.70 -8.46 3.42
C PRO A 63 -18.07 -7.03 3.78
N LEU A 64 -17.84 -6.11 2.84
CA LEU A 64 -18.20 -4.70 3.00
C LEU A 64 -19.63 -4.45 2.51
N PRO A 65 -20.38 -3.53 3.14
CA PRO A 65 -21.72 -3.17 2.67
C PRO A 65 -21.64 -2.49 1.31
N ALA A 66 -22.73 -2.58 0.53
CA ALA A 66 -22.81 -1.95 -0.78
C ALA A 66 -22.53 -0.45 -0.69
N GLY A 67 -21.62 0.05 -1.54
CA GLY A 67 -21.20 1.46 -1.56
C GLY A 67 -20.06 1.81 -0.59
N ALA A 68 -19.60 0.87 0.25
CA ALA A 68 -18.42 1.10 1.07
C ALA A 68 -17.15 1.15 0.22
N LEU A 69 -16.24 2.05 0.58
CA LEU A 69 -14.92 2.19 0.01
C LEU A 69 -13.87 1.82 1.07
N CYS A 70 -12.99 0.88 0.74
CA CYS A 70 -11.78 0.61 1.51
C CYS A 70 -10.58 1.08 0.68
N SER A 71 -9.83 2.06 1.18
CA SER A 71 -8.63 2.56 0.51
C SER A 71 -7.37 2.06 1.21
N GLY A 72 -6.39 1.64 0.42
CA GLY A 72 -5.10 1.14 0.90
C GLY A 72 -3.91 1.85 0.25
N ARG A 73 -4.18 2.91 -0.54
CA ARG A 73 -3.15 3.64 -1.29
C ARG A 73 -3.04 5.07 -0.77
N MET A 74 -1.79 5.49 -0.57
CA MET A 74 -1.43 6.85 -0.22
C MET A 74 -1.26 7.69 -1.49
N HIS A 75 -1.73 8.94 -1.46
CA HIS A 75 -1.49 9.95 -2.48
C HIS A 75 -0.40 10.89 -1.96
N LEU A 76 0.82 10.74 -2.46
CA LEU A 76 2.00 11.41 -1.88
C LEU A 76 2.58 12.44 -2.83
N THR A 77 2.83 13.64 -2.31
CA THR A 77 3.57 14.70 -3.01
C THR A 77 5.08 14.41 -2.98
N GLN A 78 5.86 15.12 -3.80
CA GLN A 78 7.33 14.98 -3.77
C GLN A 78 7.93 15.32 -2.40
N ASP A 79 7.42 16.34 -1.71
CA ASP A 79 7.98 16.77 -0.43
C ASP A 79 7.66 15.78 0.70
N GLN A 80 6.48 15.15 0.66
CA GLN A 80 6.16 14.04 1.56
C GLN A 80 7.09 12.84 1.33
N VAL A 81 7.37 12.50 0.07
CA VAL A 81 8.35 11.44 -0.24
C VAL A 81 9.73 11.80 0.30
N LYS A 82 10.22 13.03 0.07
CA LYS A 82 11.52 13.49 0.61
C LYS A 82 11.58 13.39 2.14
N ALA A 83 10.49 13.70 2.84
CA ALA A 83 10.43 13.59 4.30
C ALA A 83 10.48 12.14 4.79
N LEU A 84 9.94 11.18 4.02
CA LEU A 84 9.95 9.75 4.35
C LEU A 84 11.28 9.06 4.01
N LEU A 85 11.97 9.52 2.95
CA LEU A 85 13.17 8.86 2.42
C LEU A 85 14.28 8.58 3.46
N PRO A 86 14.65 9.49 4.37
CA PRO A 86 15.70 9.21 5.35
C PRO A 86 15.38 7.99 6.23
N PHE A 87 14.12 7.86 6.67
CA PHE A 87 13.67 6.75 7.50
C PHE A 87 13.62 5.43 6.71
N LEU A 88 13.15 5.48 5.46
CA LEU A 88 13.10 4.31 4.58
C LEU A 88 14.50 3.81 4.21
N GLN A 89 15.43 4.73 3.96
CA GLN A 89 16.83 4.41 3.67
C GLN A 89 17.51 3.77 4.88
N GLN A 90 17.32 4.34 6.09
CA GLN A 90 17.85 3.76 7.32
C GLN A 90 17.31 2.34 7.55
N PHE A 91 16.01 2.11 7.36
CA PHE A 91 15.42 0.78 7.49
C PHE A 91 16.00 -0.22 6.48
N ALA A 92 16.20 0.20 5.23
CA ALA A 92 16.80 -0.64 4.20
C ALA A 92 18.24 -1.07 4.55
N GLU A 93 18.98 -0.21 5.26
CA GLU A 93 20.37 -0.44 5.66
C GLU A 93 20.51 -1.22 6.98
N THR A 94 19.61 -0.98 7.93
CA THR A 94 19.80 -1.42 9.33
C THR A 94 18.71 -2.35 9.86
N GLY A 95 17.53 -2.38 9.22
CA GLY A 95 16.34 -3.04 9.75
C GLY A 95 15.58 -2.23 10.82
N ASP A 96 16.00 -0.99 11.10
CA ASP A 96 15.33 -0.05 12.02
C ASP A 96 15.21 1.34 11.37
N PHE A 97 14.22 2.14 11.78
CA PHE A 97 14.00 3.49 11.24
C PHE A 97 14.05 4.59 12.32
N ALA A 98 14.06 4.22 13.61
CA ALA A 98 14.16 5.20 14.69
C ALA A 98 15.61 5.28 15.20
N PRO A 99 16.15 6.47 15.47
CA PRO A 99 17.34 6.57 16.32
C PRO A 99 16.94 6.22 17.76
N TYR A 100 17.64 5.27 18.36
CA TYR A 100 17.57 5.01 19.81
C TYR A 100 18.01 6.23 20.62
#